data_AF-A0A7Y8LDR1-F1
#
_entry.id   AF-A0A7Y8LDR1-F1
#
_cell.length_a   1.000
_cell.length_b   1.000
_cell.length_c   1.000
_cell.angle_alpha   90.00
_cell.angle_beta   90.00
_cell.angle_gamma   90.00
#
_symmetry.space_group_name_H-M   'P 1'
#
loop_
_entity.id
_entity.type
_entity.pdbx_description
1 polymer ?
#
loop_
_entity_poly.entity_id
_entity_poly.type
_entity_poly.pdbx_seq_one_letter_code
_entity_poly.pdbx_strand_id
1 'polypeptide(L)'
;MITNSCILLPLIIGFLAGIGILYFMLKMSAIRVNRIDEKTLLFRLPFLGTAEAEEPKTYNGIFVKNISEDLDKINFFQKFMKFDILLHYAREYNINYIGFEGDTSSGWSNGKLAYNTLSKGHNGGYNIYLNPDLDRKAVSARISKDIGTEILPDELYTFLFLHEIGHTKKAGNECYITALVNHSLSGGRRAARRRRELKELHLRSEKLADEFAIKELLKIKQKGLN
;
A
#
# COMPACT_ATOMS: atom_id res chain seq x y z
N MET A 1 53.94 4.53 -30.89
CA MET A 1 53.10 5.74 -30.94
C MET A 1 51.75 5.40 -30.32
N ILE A 2 51.57 5.67 -29.02
CA ILE A 2 50.23 5.67 -28.43
C ILE A 2 49.62 7.00 -28.84
N THR A 3 48.62 6.96 -29.71
CA THR A 3 47.98 8.14 -30.27
C THR A 3 47.28 8.93 -29.14
N ASN A 4 47.53 10.25 -29.10
CA ASN A 4 46.94 11.19 -28.13
C ASN A 4 45.40 11.12 -28.02
N SER A 5 44.74 10.48 -28.99
CA SER A 5 43.31 10.20 -29.02
C SER A 5 42.81 9.23 -27.93
N CYS A 6 43.65 8.31 -27.43
CA CYS A 6 43.24 7.35 -26.39
C CYS A 6 43.13 7.97 -24.98
N ILE A 7 43.79 9.10 -24.74
CA ILE A 7 43.75 9.81 -23.44
C ILE A 7 42.61 10.84 -23.41
N LEU A 8 42.20 11.35 -24.57
CA LEU A 8 41.17 12.38 -24.68
C LEU A 8 39.77 11.86 -24.31
N LEU A 9 39.44 10.64 -24.73
CA LEU A 9 38.13 10.04 -24.48
C LEU A 9 37.81 9.83 -22.98
N PRO A 10 38.68 9.23 -22.15
CA PRO A 10 38.42 9.09 -20.72
C PRO A 10 38.39 10.44 -20.00
N LEU A 11 39.14 11.46 -20.47
CA LEU A 11 39.05 12.82 -19.93
C LEU A 11 37.70 13.47 -20.22
N ILE A 12 37.16 13.31 -21.43
CA ILE A 12 35.82 13.81 -21.79
C ILE A 12 34.74 13.09 -20.98
N ILE A 13 34.83 11.76 -20.84
CA ILE A 13 33.89 10.98 -20.01
C ILE A 13 33.98 11.42 -18.54
N GLY A 14 35.19 11.59 -18.00
CA GLY A 14 35.40 12.05 -16.63
C GLY A 14 34.88 13.47 -16.39
N PHE A 15 35.04 14.38 -17.37
CA PHE A 15 34.52 15.73 -17.31
C PHE A 15 32.98 15.76 -17.33
N LEU A 16 32.35 14.98 -18.23
CA LEU A 16 30.89 14.87 -18.30
C LEU A 16 30.31 14.21 -17.04
N ALA A 17 30.97 13.19 -16.50
CA ALA A 17 30.60 12.57 -15.23
C ALA A 17 30.73 13.57 -14.07
N GLY A 18 31.80 14.37 -14.03
CA GLY A 18 32.02 15.43 -13.05
C GLY A 18 30.94 16.50 -13.08
N ILE A 19 30.54 16.96 -14.28
CA ILE A 19 29.41 17.90 -14.44
C ILE A 19 28.10 17.26 -13.98
N GLY A 20 27.86 16.00 -14.31
CA GLY A 20 26.66 15.27 -13.87
C GLY A 20 26.57 15.16 -12.35
N ILE A 21 27.68 14.83 -11.68
CA ILE A 21 27.76 14.76 -10.21
C ILE A 21 27.58 16.15 -9.59
N LEU A 22 28.24 17.18 -10.12
CA LEU A 22 28.10 18.54 -9.62
C LEU A 22 26.66 19.06 -9.77
N TYR A 23 26.02 18.80 -10.91
CA TYR A 23 24.62 19.11 -11.16
C TYR A 23 23.68 18.36 -10.20
N PHE A 24 23.97 17.09 -9.93
CA PHE A 24 23.22 16.28 -8.97
C PHE A 24 23.38 16.83 -7.54
N MET A 25 24.60 17.18 -7.11
CA MET A 25 24.86 17.78 -5.80
C MET A 25 24.18 19.14 -5.65
N LEU A 26 24.27 20.01 -6.65
CA LEU A 26 23.60 21.32 -6.66
C LEU A 26 22.07 21.19 -6.61
N LYS A 27 21.51 20.13 -7.21
CA LYS A 27 20.08 19.82 -7.12
C LYS A 27 19.66 19.20 -5.78
N MET A 28 20.50 18.39 -5.15
CA MET A 28 20.26 17.91 -3.77
C MET A 28 20.25 19.08 -2.79
N SER A 29 21.12 20.09 -2.98
CA SER A 29 21.04 21.34 -2.20
C SER A 29 19.81 22.21 -2.51
N ALA A 30 19.06 21.90 -3.57
CA ALA A 30 17.81 22.56 -3.90
C ALA A 30 16.56 21.86 -3.31
N ILE A 31 16.75 20.77 -2.54
CA ILE A 31 15.67 20.15 -1.78
C ILE A 31 15.17 21.17 -0.76
N ARG A 32 14.00 21.75 -1.05
CA ARG A 32 13.31 22.63 -0.11
C ARG A 32 12.45 21.78 0.81
N VAL A 33 12.79 21.82 2.09
CA VAL A 33 11.98 21.25 3.15
C VAL A 33 11.08 22.35 3.68
N ASN A 34 9.78 22.19 3.48
CA ASN A 34 8.78 23.10 4.06
C ASN A 34 8.03 22.35 5.13
N ARG A 35 7.94 22.94 6.33
CA ARG A 35 7.06 22.43 7.39
C ARG A 35 5.65 22.93 7.12
N ILE A 36 4.69 22.02 6.96
CA ILE A 36 3.28 22.35 6.69
C ILE A 36 2.50 22.46 8.01
N ASP A 37 2.84 21.61 8.98
CA ASP A 37 2.23 21.57 10.31
C ASP A 37 3.29 21.11 11.34
N GLU A 38 2.97 21.14 12.64
CA GLU A 38 3.88 20.78 13.75
C GLU A 38 4.54 19.40 13.61
N LYS A 39 3.95 18.50 12.81
CA LYS A 39 4.38 17.11 12.66
C LYS A 39 4.75 16.71 11.25
N THR A 40 4.57 17.55 10.23
CA THR A 40 4.69 17.10 8.82
C THR A 40 5.67 17.95 8.02
N LEU A 41 6.65 17.28 7.43
CA LEU A 41 7.65 17.84 6.53
C LEU A 41 7.31 17.49 5.09
N LEU A 42 7.28 18.50 4.23
CA LEU A 42 7.12 18.33 2.79
C LEU A 42 8.47 18.52 2.11
N PHE A 43 8.93 17.45 1.46
CA PHE A 43 10.14 17.40 0.66
C PHE A 43 9.77 17.61 -0.81
N ARG A 44 10.24 18.69 -1.41
CA ARG A 44 10.14 18.89 -2.86
C ARG A 44 11.38 18.32 -3.53
N LEU A 45 11.23 17.12 -4.11
CA LEU A 45 12.29 16.45 -4.86
C LEU A 45 12.14 16.79 -6.36
N PRO A 46 13.21 17.24 -7.04
CA PRO A 46 13.14 17.80 -8.40
C PRO A 46 12.72 16.81 -9.51
N PHE A 47 12.61 15.50 -9.22
CA PHE A 47 12.17 14.48 -10.19
C PHE A 47 11.12 13.51 -9.64
N LEU A 48 11.02 13.38 -8.31
CA LEU A 48 10.12 12.44 -7.63
C LEU A 48 8.83 13.13 -7.12
N GLY A 49 8.70 14.44 -7.34
CA GLY A 49 7.56 15.22 -6.88
C GLY A 49 7.67 15.59 -5.40
N THR A 50 6.52 15.78 -4.76
CA THR A 50 6.42 16.09 -3.34
C THR A 50 6.30 14.80 -2.53
N ALA A 51 7.20 14.60 -1.58
CA ALA A 51 7.07 13.57 -0.55
C ALA A 51 6.70 14.23 0.78
N GLU A 52 5.73 13.66 1.48
CA GLU A 52 5.34 14.07 2.83
C GLU A 52 5.90 13.04 3.82
N ALA A 53 6.55 13.50 4.89
CA ALA A 53 6.95 12.63 5.99
C ALA A 53 6.55 13.27 7.32
N GLU A 54 5.97 12.48 8.22
CA GLU A 54 5.72 12.92 9.58
C GLU A 54 7.03 12.82 10.39
N GLU A 55 7.37 13.88 11.14
CA GLU A 55 8.53 13.95 12.03
C GLU A 55 8.22 13.20 13.33
N PRO A 56 8.79 12.00 13.59
CA PRO A 56 8.53 11.29 14.82
C PRO A 56 9.20 12.03 15.99
N LYS A 57 8.47 12.07 17.11
CA LYS A 57 8.71 12.95 18.27
C LYS A 57 9.98 12.67 19.09
N THR A 58 10.82 11.72 18.69
CA THR A 58 12.02 11.32 19.42
C THR A 58 13.02 10.68 18.46
N TYR A 59 14.22 11.25 18.33
CA TYR A 59 15.31 10.66 17.57
C TYR A 59 16.60 10.64 18.38
N ASN A 60 17.18 9.45 18.50
CA ASN A 60 18.60 9.22 18.72
C ASN A 60 19.02 8.07 17.77
N GLY A 61 19.65 8.40 16.63
CA GLY A 61 20.28 7.44 15.71
C GLY A 61 19.44 6.98 14.50
N ILE A 62 20.11 6.48 13.45
CA ILE A 62 19.51 5.75 12.33
C ILE A 62 19.19 4.34 12.82
N PHE A 63 17.91 4.07 13.09
CA PHE A 63 17.43 2.84 13.74
C PHE A 63 17.54 1.62 12.82
N VAL A 64 18.53 0.76 13.08
CA VAL A 64 18.68 -0.59 12.46
C VAL A 64 17.38 -1.41 12.54
N LYS A 65 16.60 -1.21 13.61
CA LYS A 65 15.31 -1.89 13.82
C LYS A 65 14.28 -1.55 12.73
N ASN A 66 14.12 -0.27 12.39
CA ASN A 66 13.14 0.15 11.38
C ASN A 66 13.53 -0.36 9.98
N ILE A 67 14.82 -0.33 9.65
CA ILE A 67 15.33 -0.89 8.40
C ILE A 67 15.09 -2.40 8.33
N SER A 68 15.30 -3.12 9.43
CA SER A 68 15.01 -4.56 9.51
C SER A 68 13.53 -4.85 9.30
N GLU A 69 12.65 -4.11 9.96
CA GLU A 69 11.19 -4.27 9.83
C GLU A 69 10.70 -3.99 8.40
N ASP A 70 11.24 -2.96 7.74
CA ASP A 70 10.94 -2.66 6.34
C ASP A 70 11.46 -3.74 5.39
N LEU A 71 12.66 -4.29 5.64
CA LEU A 71 13.20 -5.41 4.87
C LEU A 71 12.36 -6.68 5.04
N ASP A 72 11.87 -6.97 6.25
CA ASP A 72 10.99 -8.12 6.50
C ASP A 72 9.65 -7.98 5.75
N LYS A 73 9.08 -6.77 5.69
CA LYS A 73 7.89 -6.48 4.87
C LYS A 73 8.18 -6.68 3.38
N ILE A 74 9.29 -6.16 2.88
CA ILE A 74 9.68 -6.34 1.47
C ILE A 74 9.84 -7.83 1.16
N ASN A 75 10.54 -8.58 2.00
CA ASN A 75 10.73 -10.02 1.84
C ASN A 75 9.40 -10.78 1.86
N PHE A 76 8.50 -10.43 2.78
CA PHE A 76 7.16 -11.00 2.85
C PHE A 76 6.39 -10.75 1.55
N PHE A 77 6.35 -9.49 1.09
CA PHE A 77 5.63 -9.14 -0.13
C PHE A 77 6.23 -9.84 -1.33
N GLN A 78 7.56 -9.89 -1.47
CA GLN A 78 8.23 -10.62 -2.55
C GLN A 78 7.92 -12.11 -2.54
N LYS A 79 7.78 -12.71 -1.35
CA LYS A 79 7.52 -14.15 -1.20
C LYS A 79 6.09 -14.54 -1.56
N PHE A 80 5.12 -13.68 -1.25
CA PHE A 80 3.70 -14.06 -1.31
C PHE A 80 2.87 -13.25 -2.31
N MET A 81 3.43 -12.19 -2.89
CA MET A 81 2.76 -11.38 -3.91
C MET A 81 3.78 -10.90 -4.94
N LYS A 82 3.31 -10.57 -6.15
CA LYS A 82 4.20 -9.92 -7.11
C LYS A 82 4.25 -8.42 -6.85
N PHE A 83 5.45 -7.90 -6.61
CA PHE A 83 5.67 -6.49 -6.29
C PHE A 83 5.14 -5.56 -7.38
N ASP A 84 5.28 -5.94 -8.66
CA ASP A 84 4.77 -5.18 -9.80
C ASP A 84 3.24 -5.03 -9.78
N ILE A 85 2.52 -6.09 -9.39
CA ILE A 85 1.07 -6.06 -9.22
C ILE A 85 0.71 -5.10 -8.09
N LEU A 86 1.37 -5.25 -6.94
CA LEU A 86 1.13 -4.39 -5.78
C LEU A 86 1.33 -2.92 -6.12
N LEU A 87 2.42 -2.55 -6.78
CA LEU A 87 2.70 -1.16 -7.19
C LEU A 87 1.71 -0.64 -8.24
N HIS A 88 1.32 -1.49 -9.20
CA HIS A 88 0.35 -1.13 -10.23
C HIS A 88 -0.99 -0.72 -9.60
N TYR A 89 -1.54 -1.60 -8.77
CA TYR A 89 -2.82 -1.35 -8.10
C TYR A 89 -2.71 -0.25 -7.04
N ALA A 90 -1.58 -0.12 -6.33
CA ALA A 90 -1.40 0.96 -5.36
C ALA A 90 -1.54 2.34 -6.01
N ARG A 91 -0.86 2.54 -7.15
CA ARG A 91 -0.96 3.76 -7.94
C ARG A 91 -2.35 3.94 -8.55
N GLU A 92 -2.92 2.87 -9.10
CA GLU A 92 -4.23 2.95 -9.75
C GLU A 92 -5.33 3.31 -8.75
N TYR A 93 -5.30 2.77 -7.53
CA TYR A 93 -6.39 2.92 -6.55
C TYR A 93 -6.09 3.93 -5.42
N ASN A 94 -5.05 4.75 -5.58
CA ASN A 94 -4.65 5.77 -4.61
C ASN A 94 -4.39 5.19 -3.21
N ILE A 95 -3.61 4.10 -3.19
CA ILE A 95 -3.15 3.45 -1.97
C ILE A 95 -1.82 4.10 -1.56
N ASN A 96 -1.81 4.71 -0.38
CA ASN A 96 -0.68 5.48 0.13
C ASN A 96 0.26 4.61 0.97
N TYR A 97 -0.25 3.54 1.57
CA TYR A 97 0.51 2.65 2.42
C TYR A 97 0.01 1.21 2.31
N ILE A 98 0.93 0.27 2.28
CA ILE A 98 0.65 -1.16 2.37
C ILE A 98 1.58 -1.73 3.42
N GLY A 99 1.01 -2.33 4.46
CA GLY A 99 1.79 -2.87 5.56
C GLY A 99 1.05 -3.94 6.34
N PHE A 100 1.42 -4.11 7.60
CA PHE A 100 0.81 -5.07 8.51
C PHE A 100 0.02 -4.37 9.59
N GLU A 101 -0.98 -5.04 10.16
CA GLU A 101 -1.82 -4.48 11.22
C GLU A 101 -1.00 -3.92 12.39
N GLY A 102 0.12 -4.57 12.72
CA GLY A 102 1.08 -4.15 13.75
C GLY A 102 1.84 -2.85 13.48
N ASP A 103 1.72 -2.28 12.28
CA ASP A 103 2.23 -0.94 11.97
C ASP A 103 1.38 0.17 12.59
N THR A 104 0.19 -0.18 13.07
CA THR A 104 -0.65 0.70 13.88
C THR A 104 -0.38 0.50 15.37
N SER A 105 -0.47 1.55 16.18
CA SER A 105 -0.27 1.47 17.64
C SER A 105 -1.30 0.61 18.38
N SER A 106 -2.34 0.16 17.68
CA SER A 106 -3.30 -0.83 18.14
C SER A 106 -2.82 -2.22 17.73
N GLY A 107 -2.44 -3.05 18.69
CA GLY A 107 -2.09 -4.44 18.42
C GLY A 107 -3.19 -5.20 17.66
N TRP A 108 -2.78 -6.30 17.04
CA TRP A 108 -3.61 -7.23 16.25
C TRP A 108 -5.04 -7.39 16.76
N SER A 109 -6.03 -7.03 15.95
CA SER A 109 -7.42 -7.37 16.20
C SER A 109 -7.67 -8.83 15.79
N ASN A 110 -7.97 -9.67 16.78
CA ASN A 110 -8.28 -11.08 16.56
C ASN A 110 -9.34 -11.25 15.45
N GLY A 111 -8.95 -11.94 14.37
CA GLY A 111 -9.86 -12.41 13.33
C GLY A 111 -9.92 -11.58 12.04
N LYS A 112 -9.21 -10.45 11.92
CA LYS A 112 -9.10 -9.74 10.63
C LYS A 112 -8.05 -10.38 9.74
N LEU A 113 -8.41 -10.60 8.47
CA LEU A 113 -7.51 -11.12 7.44
C LEU A 113 -6.74 -10.00 6.74
N ALA A 114 -7.45 -8.91 6.48
CA ALA A 114 -6.94 -7.63 6.01
C ALA A 114 -7.96 -6.53 6.39
N TYR A 115 -7.54 -5.27 6.29
CA TYR A 115 -8.45 -4.13 6.34
C TYR A 115 -7.81 -2.92 5.67
N ASN A 116 -8.64 -1.95 5.28
CA ASN A 116 -8.19 -0.64 4.86
C ASN A 116 -8.56 0.47 5.85
N THR A 117 -7.86 1.60 5.75
CA THR A 117 -8.21 2.85 6.45
C THR A 117 -8.03 4.05 5.52
N LEU A 118 -8.71 5.15 5.79
CA LEU A 118 -8.41 6.41 5.12
C LEU A 118 -7.05 6.95 5.55
N SER A 119 -6.25 7.38 4.58
CA SER A 119 -4.98 8.06 4.80
C SER A 119 -5.21 9.50 5.27
N LYS A 120 -4.41 9.99 6.22
CA LYS A 120 -4.56 11.33 6.84
C LYS A 120 -4.00 12.49 6.00
N GLY A 121 -3.41 12.21 4.83
CA GLY A 121 -2.74 13.20 3.99
C GLY A 121 -3.68 14.06 3.11
N HIS A 122 -3.14 15.18 2.61
CA HIS A 122 -3.90 16.23 1.90
C HIS A 122 -4.59 15.76 0.61
N ASN A 123 -4.05 14.75 -0.07
CA ASN A 123 -4.62 14.22 -1.32
C ASN A 123 -5.73 13.17 -1.11
N GLY A 124 -6.02 12.82 0.14
CA GLY A 124 -6.81 11.63 0.44
C GLY A 124 -6.15 10.35 -0.08
N GLY A 125 -6.67 9.20 0.33
CA GLY A 125 -6.15 7.90 -0.10
C GLY A 125 -6.49 6.82 0.90
N TYR A 126 -6.03 5.61 0.62
CA TYR A 126 -6.27 4.45 1.46
C TYR A 126 -4.95 3.84 1.91
N ASN A 127 -4.93 3.33 3.13
CA ASN A 127 -3.87 2.47 3.62
C ASN A 127 -4.44 1.06 3.73
N ILE A 128 -3.69 0.05 3.31
CA ILE A 128 -4.09 -1.36 3.40
C ILE A 128 -3.16 -2.07 4.37
N TYR A 129 -3.75 -2.87 5.24
CA TYR A 129 -3.03 -3.67 6.23
C TYR A 129 -3.39 -5.14 6.07
N LEU A 130 -2.37 -5.98 5.91
CA LEU A 130 -2.52 -7.43 5.79
C LEU A 130 -2.13 -8.13 7.08
N ASN A 131 -2.70 -9.31 7.30
CA ASN A 131 -2.31 -10.22 8.37
C ASN A 131 -1.15 -11.13 7.92
N PRO A 132 0.13 -10.92 8.30
CA PRO A 132 1.22 -11.83 7.92
C PRO A 132 1.15 -13.24 8.52
N ASP A 133 0.33 -13.49 9.55
CA ASP A 133 0.31 -14.72 10.35
C ASP A 133 -0.88 -15.64 10.02
N LEU A 134 -1.27 -15.72 8.75
CA LEU A 134 -2.40 -16.54 8.30
C LEU A 134 -1.98 -17.99 8.03
N ASP A 135 -2.79 -18.96 8.50
CA ASP A 135 -2.79 -20.30 7.93
C ASP A 135 -3.40 -20.24 6.53
N ARG A 136 -2.53 -20.06 5.53
CA ARG A 136 -2.94 -19.83 4.14
C ARG A 136 -3.79 -20.95 3.59
N LYS A 137 -3.55 -22.21 3.98
CA LYS A 137 -4.31 -23.36 3.47
C LYS A 137 -5.72 -23.36 4.05
N ALA A 138 -5.85 -23.19 5.36
CA ALA A 138 -7.15 -23.18 6.02
C ALA A 138 -7.98 -21.96 5.58
N VAL A 139 -7.36 -20.78 5.51
CA VAL A 139 -8.04 -19.54 5.14
C VAL A 139 -8.45 -19.56 3.67
N SER A 140 -7.58 -19.99 2.75
CA SER A 140 -7.93 -20.03 1.32
C SER A 140 -9.04 -21.04 1.03
N ALA A 141 -9.03 -22.21 1.69
CA ALA A 141 -10.10 -23.20 1.58
C ALA A 141 -11.45 -22.64 2.08
N ARG A 142 -11.43 -21.92 3.22
CA ARG A 142 -12.63 -21.28 3.76
C ARG A 142 -13.17 -20.21 2.80
N ILE A 143 -12.32 -19.28 2.37
CA ILE A 143 -12.71 -18.21 1.44
C ILE A 143 -13.28 -18.84 0.16
N SER A 144 -12.56 -19.80 -0.44
CA SER A 144 -13.00 -20.43 -1.69
C SER A 144 -14.40 -21.05 -1.59
N LYS A 145 -14.73 -21.64 -0.44
CA LYS A 145 -16.06 -22.17 -0.16
C LYS A 145 -17.11 -21.06 -0.04
N ASP A 146 -16.78 -19.97 0.64
CA ASP A 146 -17.71 -18.86 0.89
C ASP A 146 -18.02 -18.07 -0.40
N ILE A 147 -17.03 -17.81 -1.25
CA ILE A 147 -17.19 -17.06 -2.51
C ILE A 147 -17.51 -17.95 -3.72
N GLY A 148 -17.35 -19.27 -3.60
CA GLY A 148 -17.62 -20.23 -4.68
C GLY A 148 -16.60 -20.20 -5.83
N THR A 149 -15.40 -19.66 -5.61
CA THR A 149 -14.30 -19.59 -6.58
C THR A 149 -13.01 -20.06 -5.92
N GLU A 150 -12.22 -20.88 -6.60
CA GLU A 150 -10.96 -21.39 -6.05
C GLU A 150 -9.91 -20.28 -5.91
N ILE A 151 -9.44 -20.09 -4.68
CA ILE A 151 -8.30 -19.25 -4.31
C ILE A 151 -7.21 -20.16 -3.75
N LEU A 152 -6.07 -20.23 -4.44
CA LEU A 152 -4.95 -21.04 -3.99
C LEU A 152 -4.25 -20.40 -2.77
N PRO A 153 -3.57 -21.18 -1.90
CA PRO A 153 -2.83 -20.63 -0.77
C PRO A 153 -1.79 -19.57 -1.15
N ASP A 154 -1.21 -19.66 -2.34
CA ASP A 154 -0.24 -18.70 -2.87
C ASP A 154 -0.90 -17.44 -3.46
N GLU A 155 -2.20 -17.49 -3.72
CA GLU A 155 -2.99 -16.36 -4.22
C GLU A 155 -3.67 -15.58 -3.09
N LEU A 156 -3.70 -16.14 -1.88
CA LEU A 156 -4.46 -15.60 -0.76
C LEU A 156 -4.13 -14.13 -0.47
N TYR A 157 -2.85 -13.77 -0.37
CA TYR A 157 -2.48 -12.39 -0.05
C TYR A 157 -2.81 -11.41 -1.17
N THR A 158 -2.62 -11.82 -2.42
CA THR A 158 -3.06 -11.04 -3.59
C THR A 158 -4.57 -10.85 -3.58
N PHE A 159 -5.34 -11.90 -3.29
CA PHE A 159 -6.79 -11.82 -3.16
C PHE A 159 -7.20 -10.84 -2.05
N LEU A 160 -6.63 -10.97 -0.84
CA LEU A 160 -6.95 -10.09 0.29
C LEU A 160 -6.60 -8.63 -0.02
N PHE A 161 -5.46 -8.38 -0.65
CA PHE A 161 -5.08 -7.04 -1.10
C PHE A 161 -6.08 -6.44 -2.10
N LEU A 162 -6.50 -7.22 -3.10
CA LEU A 162 -7.49 -6.79 -4.08
C LEU A 162 -8.88 -6.60 -3.47
N HIS A 163 -9.26 -7.42 -2.49
CA HIS A 163 -10.50 -7.26 -1.73
C HIS A 163 -10.52 -5.91 -1.02
N GLU A 164 -9.43 -5.54 -0.33
CA GLU A 164 -9.34 -4.23 0.32
C GLU A 164 -9.36 -3.06 -0.67
N ILE A 165 -8.83 -3.25 -1.88
CA ILE A 165 -8.99 -2.29 -2.98
C ILE A 165 -10.45 -2.20 -3.44
N GLY A 166 -11.17 -3.32 -3.45
CA GLY A 166 -12.60 -3.39 -3.79
C GLY A 166 -13.50 -2.54 -2.89
N HIS A 167 -13.02 -2.18 -1.69
CA HIS A 167 -13.68 -1.25 -0.77
C HIS A 167 -13.40 0.23 -1.06
N THR A 168 -12.49 0.54 -1.99
CA THR A 168 -12.19 1.93 -2.37
C THR A 168 -13.30 2.52 -3.23
N LYS A 169 -13.52 3.83 -3.11
CA LYS A 169 -14.45 4.56 -3.98
C LYS A 169 -14.12 4.36 -5.47
N LYS A 170 -12.83 4.32 -5.82
CA LYS A 170 -12.37 4.19 -7.20
C LYS A 170 -12.65 2.80 -7.80
N ALA A 171 -12.71 1.76 -6.98
CA ALA A 171 -13.19 0.43 -7.39
C ALA A 171 -14.73 0.37 -7.57
N GLY A 172 -15.46 1.47 -7.34
CA GLY A 172 -16.90 1.56 -7.51
C GLY A 172 -17.71 1.35 -6.25
N ASN A 173 -17.08 1.24 -5.07
CA ASN A 173 -17.76 1.00 -3.81
C ASN A 173 -17.98 2.29 -3.01
N GLU A 174 -18.85 3.16 -3.52
CA GLU A 174 -19.12 4.47 -2.90
C GLU A 174 -19.79 4.38 -1.52
N CYS A 175 -20.43 3.25 -1.22
CA CYS A 175 -21.17 3.06 0.02
C CYS A 175 -20.34 2.44 1.15
N TYR A 176 -19.11 1.98 0.90
CA TYR A 176 -18.29 1.27 1.89
C TYR A 176 -18.09 2.07 3.19
N ILE A 177 -17.58 3.30 3.08
CA ILE A 177 -17.32 4.15 4.25
C ILE A 177 -18.61 4.47 5.00
N THR A 178 -19.69 4.71 4.26
CA THR A 178 -21.02 4.94 4.85
C THR A 178 -21.50 3.69 5.61
N ALA A 179 -21.26 2.48 5.09
CA ALA A 179 -21.58 1.24 5.78
C ALA A 179 -20.72 1.07 7.04
N LEU A 180 -19.40 1.27 6.96
CA LEU A 180 -18.44 1.11 8.05
C LEU A 180 -18.68 2.10 9.19
N VAL A 181 -18.85 3.39 8.88
CA VAL A 181 -19.14 4.45 9.84
C VAL A 181 -20.49 4.23 10.50
N ASN A 182 -21.54 3.95 9.72
CA ASN A 182 -22.87 3.74 10.31
C ASN A 182 -22.94 2.46 11.14
N HIS A 183 -22.26 1.39 10.75
CA HIS A 183 -22.18 0.17 11.55
C HIS A 183 -21.49 0.45 12.89
N SER A 184 -20.34 1.12 12.87
CA SER A 184 -19.57 1.50 14.06
C SER A 184 -20.32 2.45 14.98
N LEU A 185 -21.07 3.41 14.42
CA LEU A 185 -21.86 4.40 15.18
C LEU A 185 -23.27 3.92 15.56
N SER A 186 -23.71 2.73 15.11
CA SER A 186 -25.06 2.23 15.37
C SER A 186 -25.28 1.66 16.78
N GLY A 187 -24.26 1.71 17.64
CA GLY A 187 -24.21 1.16 18.99
C GLY A 187 -25.57 1.08 19.70
N GLY A 188 -26.05 -0.14 19.91
CA GLY A 188 -27.08 -0.59 20.87
C GLY A 188 -28.51 -0.01 20.80
N ARG A 189 -28.70 1.26 20.43
CA ARG A 189 -29.95 2.02 20.69
C ARG A 189 -30.78 2.34 19.45
N ARG A 190 -30.36 1.97 18.24
CA ARG A 190 -31.13 2.24 16.99
C ARG A 190 -32.15 1.12 16.68
N ALA A 191 -33.31 1.50 16.12
CA ALA A 191 -34.42 0.60 15.77
C ALA A 191 -33.97 -0.64 14.96
N ALA A 192 -34.56 -1.81 15.24
CA ALA A 192 -34.18 -3.10 14.64
C ALA A 192 -34.17 -3.08 13.09
N ARG A 193 -35.07 -2.32 12.48
CA ARG A 193 -35.12 -2.11 11.02
C ARG A 193 -33.83 -1.51 10.47
N ARG A 194 -33.29 -0.45 11.09
CA ARG A 194 -32.03 0.19 10.65
C ARG A 194 -30.83 -0.74 10.80
N ARG A 195 -30.82 -1.60 11.82
CA ARG A 195 -29.74 -2.60 11.97
C ARG A 195 -29.74 -3.62 10.83
N ARG A 196 -30.93 -4.04 10.37
CA ARG A 196 -31.06 -4.93 9.20
C ARG A 196 -30.60 -4.23 7.93
N GLU A 197 -31.07 -3.02 7.68
CA GLU A 197 -30.66 -2.21 6.51
C GLU A 197 -29.14 -1.96 6.48
N LEU A 198 -28.52 -1.67 7.64
CA LEU A 198 -27.07 -1.51 7.75
C LEU A 198 -26.31 -2.82 7.54
N LYS A 199 -26.82 -3.94 8.06
CA LYS A 199 -26.23 -5.27 7.83
C LYS A 199 -26.29 -5.64 6.35
N GLU A 200 -27.43 -5.41 5.70
CA GLU A 200 -27.60 -5.65 4.26
C GLU A 200 -26.64 -4.78 3.43
N LEU A 201 -26.50 -3.50 3.79
CA LEU A 201 -25.55 -2.61 3.12
C LEU A 201 -24.10 -3.08 3.29
N HIS A 202 -23.71 -3.49 4.50
CA HIS A 202 -22.38 -4.03 4.76
C HIS A 202 -22.13 -5.31 3.96
N LEU A 203 -23.04 -6.30 4.01
CA LEU A 203 -22.93 -7.53 3.23
C LEU A 203 -22.85 -7.28 1.72
N ARG A 204 -23.59 -6.28 1.22
CA ARG A 204 -23.50 -5.87 -0.18
C ARG A 204 -22.13 -5.27 -0.51
N SER A 205 -21.55 -4.49 0.39
CA SER A 205 -20.21 -3.94 0.23
C SER A 205 -19.14 -5.03 0.17
N GLU A 206 -19.18 -5.99 1.10
CA GLU A 206 -18.26 -7.15 1.12
C GLU A 206 -18.35 -7.95 -0.17
N LYS A 207 -19.58 -8.26 -0.61
CA LYS A 207 -19.80 -8.98 -1.86
C LYS A 207 -19.22 -8.26 -3.08
N LEU A 208 -19.38 -6.94 -3.18
CA LEU A 208 -18.83 -6.16 -4.29
C LEU A 208 -17.29 -6.14 -4.26
N ALA A 209 -16.69 -6.10 -3.06
CA ALA A 209 -15.25 -6.21 -2.89
C ALA A 209 -14.72 -7.58 -3.31
N ASP A 210 -15.41 -8.67 -2.95
CA ASP A 210 -15.09 -10.03 -3.39
C ASP A 210 -15.19 -10.19 -4.91
N GLU A 211 -16.28 -9.71 -5.51
CA GLU A 211 -16.48 -9.76 -6.98
C GLU A 211 -15.37 -8.99 -7.72
N PHE A 212 -14.98 -7.82 -7.19
CA PHE A 212 -13.85 -7.06 -7.70
C PHE A 212 -12.55 -7.85 -7.60
N ALA A 213 -12.25 -8.41 -6.42
CA ALA A 213 -11.03 -9.16 -6.18
C ALA A 213 -10.90 -10.39 -7.09
N ILE A 214 -11.98 -11.16 -7.25
CA ILE A 214 -12.03 -12.32 -8.14
C ILE A 214 -11.76 -11.90 -9.58
N LYS A 215 -12.45 -10.86 -10.06
CA LYS A 215 -12.29 -10.36 -11.43
C LYS A 215 -10.85 -9.95 -11.72
N GLU A 216 -10.23 -9.20 -10.82
CA GLU A 216 -8.85 -8.74 -10.97
C GLU A 216 -7.85 -9.89 -10.83
N LEU A 217 -8.06 -10.81 -9.90
CA LEU A 217 -7.22 -12.00 -9.75
C LEU A 217 -7.24 -12.84 -11.02
N LEU A 218 -8.41 -13.11 -11.60
CA LEU A 218 -8.53 -13.86 -12.86
C LEU A 218 -7.81 -13.16 -14.03
N LYS A 219 -7.87 -11.83 -14.12
CA LYS A 219 -7.10 -11.07 -15.12
C LYS A 219 -5.60 -11.24 -14.94
N ILE A 220 -5.11 -11.24 -13.70
CA ILE A 220 -3.70 -11.47 -13.38
C ILE A 220 -3.28 -12.87 -13.84
N LYS A 221 -4.09 -13.91 -13.55
CA LYS A 221 -3.82 -15.29 -14.00
C LYS A 221 -3.73 -15.38 -15.52
N GLN A 222 -4.68 -14.78 -16.23
CA GLN A 222 -4.73 -14.80 -17.70
C GLN A 222 -3.52 -14.12 -18.36
N LYS A 223 -2.94 -13.11 -17.70
CA LYS A 223 -1.74 -12.41 -18.19
C LYS A 223 -0.43 -13.14 -17.90
N GLY A 224 -0.47 -14.31 -17.26
CA GLY A 224 0.74 -15.04 -16.84
C GLY A 224 1.54 -14.29 -15.77
N LEU A 225 0.87 -13.41 -15.01
CA LEU A 225 1.48 -12.65 -13.93
C LEU A 225 1.35 -13.38 -12.57
N ASN A 226 1.15 -14.70 -12.57
CA ASN A 226 1.19 -15.56 -11.37
C ASN A 226 2.57 -16.17 -11.13
#